data_AF-A0A8J3YG78-F1
#
_entry.id   AF-A0A8J3YG78-F1
#
_cell.length_a   1.000
_cell.length_b   1.000
_cell.length_c   1.000
_cell.angle_alpha   90.00
_cell.angle_beta   90.00
_cell.angle_gamma   90.00
#
_symmetry.space_group_name_H-M   'P 1'
#
loop_
_entity.id
_entity.type
_entity.pdbx_description
1 polymer ?
#
loop_
_entity_poly.entity_id
_entity_poly.type
_entity_poly.pdbx_seq_one_letter_code
_entity_poly.pdbx_strand_id
1 'polypeptide(L)'
;METDPNARLAFLRQLGGSWREVAIFLQIPPWEQSRWRQGDESGHIWEWLQARDRLHDLPDALTAVDRADLAGVLDPPGRNSRWPDRVPQRDNQPDPRNVFVIHGRDEEARKAIFGLLRAVGLRPLEWEQAVGHTNSAAPFLGDVVATAFRKIRAAVAILTPDDAAFLHPAMRGADEPDYETRLTGQVRPNVLFELGMAIALHEDRTVIIEMGRLRPFADLGGRNVIRFDGSVASIKKIVDRLRTAGCDINVTGTDWLDVVPFKGLDAYSRSLESHPPVADATEASRRDRALALARSAADAGSAAEALRSIRAIPDDADRRTTLLEIARYLDDEGLTEAFSLAKILADRGTPMILAELMRFAAEEDNPRHQDLRTTAVSAAFEIIDPVIRAKVLSAMADYLDDHLVLQVLQRAFRIDNPFSLAHLIASFAPYLTHERMEITLRLTRRLDNDLALKEALSSFGPYLCADHRADALALAELIEDPQLRRITERALQR
;
A
#
# COMPACT_ATOMS: atom_id res chain seq x y z
N MET A 1 -44.07 11.97 -21.20
CA MET A 1 -44.88 10.76 -21.48
C MET A 1 -46.17 10.86 -20.70
N GLU A 2 -47.34 10.89 -21.35
CA GLU A 2 -48.64 10.80 -20.65
C GLU A 2 -48.81 9.33 -20.25
N THR A 3 -48.56 9.01 -18.97
CA THR A 3 -48.51 7.63 -18.48
C THR A 3 -49.93 7.13 -18.19
N ASP A 4 -50.28 5.96 -18.73
CA ASP A 4 -51.55 5.28 -18.44
C ASP A 4 -51.70 5.09 -16.92
N PRO A 5 -52.76 5.63 -16.28
CA PRO A 5 -53.01 5.46 -14.85
C PRO A 5 -53.00 4.00 -14.39
N ASN A 6 -53.41 3.07 -15.25
CA ASN A 6 -53.41 1.64 -14.95
C ASN A 6 -51.99 1.06 -14.93
N ALA A 7 -51.12 1.48 -15.85
CA ALA A 7 -49.74 1.03 -15.91
C ALA A 7 -48.91 1.55 -14.73
N ARG A 8 -49.14 2.81 -14.33
CA ARG A 8 -48.57 3.36 -13.09
C ARG A 8 -49.00 2.55 -11.87
N LEU A 9 -50.28 2.24 -11.74
CA LEU A 9 -50.80 1.49 -10.59
C LEU A 9 -50.25 0.05 -10.52
N ALA A 10 -50.09 -0.61 -11.67
CA ALA A 10 -49.49 -1.93 -11.76
C ALA A 10 -48.04 -1.91 -11.27
N PHE A 11 -47.23 -0.96 -11.77
CA PHE A 11 -45.85 -0.76 -11.34
C PHE A 11 -45.74 -0.53 -9.82
N LEU A 12 -46.54 0.40 -9.27
CA LEU A 12 -46.49 0.75 -7.85
C LEU A 12 -46.80 -0.45 -6.94
N ARG A 13 -47.74 -1.32 -7.35
CA ARG A 13 -48.18 -2.47 -6.54
C ARG A 13 -47.30 -3.71 -6.68
N GLN A 14 -46.69 -3.91 -7.85
CA GLN A 14 -46.11 -5.20 -8.22
C GLN A 14 -44.57 -5.19 -8.31
N LEU A 15 -43.92 -4.03 -8.21
CA LEU A 15 -42.45 -3.95 -8.23
C LEU A 15 -41.81 -4.72 -7.06
N GLY A 16 -42.40 -4.61 -5.85
CA GLY A 16 -41.95 -5.36 -4.68
C GLY A 16 -40.45 -5.19 -4.41
N GLY A 17 -39.77 -6.30 -4.06
CA GLY A 17 -38.34 -6.31 -3.73
C GLY A 17 -37.38 -5.99 -4.88
N SER A 18 -37.85 -6.01 -6.14
CA SER A 18 -37.03 -5.70 -7.33
C SER A 18 -36.66 -4.21 -7.43
N TRP A 19 -37.21 -3.35 -6.56
CA TRP A 19 -36.96 -1.91 -6.58
C TRP A 19 -35.46 -1.56 -6.48
N ARG A 20 -34.67 -2.35 -5.73
CA ARG A 20 -33.22 -2.10 -5.57
C ARG A 20 -32.47 -2.29 -6.88
N GLU A 21 -32.76 -3.39 -7.57
CA GLU A 21 -32.15 -3.71 -8.85
C GLU A 21 -32.57 -2.69 -9.93
N VAL A 22 -33.83 -2.27 -9.92
CA VAL A 22 -34.34 -1.21 -10.81
C VAL A 22 -33.67 0.14 -10.52
N ALA A 23 -33.54 0.52 -9.24
CA ALA A 23 -32.87 1.76 -8.84
C ALA A 23 -31.38 1.75 -9.22
N ILE A 24 -30.71 0.61 -9.09
CA ILE A 24 -29.32 0.41 -9.54
C ILE A 24 -29.24 0.57 -11.06
N PHE A 25 -30.10 -0.10 -11.82
CA PHE A 25 -30.09 -0.03 -13.28
C PHE A 25 -30.33 1.41 -13.78
N LEU A 26 -31.28 2.12 -13.17
CA LEU A 26 -31.61 3.51 -13.50
C LEU A 26 -30.55 4.51 -13.01
N GLN A 27 -29.53 4.04 -12.29
CA GLN A 27 -28.47 4.83 -11.69
C GLN A 27 -29.00 5.88 -10.72
N ILE A 28 -30.02 5.51 -9.93
CA ILE A 28 -30.56 6.38 -8.89
C ILE A 28 -29.56 6.39 -7.72
N PRO A 29 -29.01 7.55 -7.32
CA PRO A 29 -27.95 7.57 -6.32
C PRO A 29 -28.36 7.05 -4.94
N PRO A 30 -27.49 6.34 -4.19
CA PRO A 30 -27.82 5.79 -2.87
C PRO A 30 -28.25 6.82 -1.82
N TRP A 31 -27.75 8.06 -1.89
CA TRP A 31 -28.17 9.15 -0.99
C TRP A 31 -29.58 9.67 -1.29
N GLU A 32 -30.08 9.43 -2.50
CA GLU A 32 -31.46 9.70 -2.85
C GLU A 32 -32.34 8.57 -2.33
N GLN A 33 -31.89 7.32 -2.49
CA GLN A 33 -32.57 6.12 -1.98
C GLN A 33 -32.71 6.12 -0.46
N SER A 34 -31.72 6.65 0.27
CA SER A 34 -31.76 6.71 1.74
C SER A 34 -32.81 7.65 2.30
N ARG A 35 -33.42 8.50 1.47
CA ARG A 35 -34.50 9.42 1.85
C ARG A 35 -35.88 8.83 1.61
N TRP A 36 -35.96 7.65 1.00
CA TRP A 36 -37.22 7.01 0.64
C TRP A 36 -37.90 6.41 1.86
N ARG A 37 -39.23 6.53 1.92
CA ARG A 37 -40.01 5.86 2.93
C ARG A 37 -40.05 4.37 2.61
N GLN A 38 -39.68 3.56 3.60
CA GLN A 38 -39.73 2.10 3.49
C GLN A 38 -41.16 1.65 3.17
N GLY A 39 -41.33 0.85 2.12
CA GLY A 39 -42.62 0.38 1.61
C GLY A 39 -43.26 1.25 0.51
N ASP A 40 -42.66 2.37 0.12
CA ASP A 40 -43.09 3.23 -1.00
C ASP A 40 -41.98 3.46 -2.04
N GLU A 41 -41.04 2.52 -2.14
CA GLU A 41 -39.85 2.67 -2.99
C GLU A 41 -40.20 2.71 -4.49
N SER A 42 -41.24 1.99 -4.92
CA SER A 42 -41.78 2.08 -6.27
C SER A 42 -42.34 3.48 -6.56
N GLY A 43 -43.02 4.10 -5.60
CA GLY A 43 -43.48 5.49 -5.67
C GLY A 43 -42.34 6.47 -5.87
N HIS A 44 -41.30 6.33 -5.05
CA HIS A 44 -40.13 7.19 -5.13
C HIS A 44 -39.33 7.03 -6.43
N ILE A 45 -39.17 5.81 -6.96
CA ILE A 45 -38.53 5.59 -8.27
C ILE A 45 -39.33 6.31 -9.37
N TRP A 46 -40.66 6.18 -9.34
CA TRP A 46 -41.53 6.81 -10.33
C TRP A 46 -41.44 8.33 -10.29
N GLU A 47 -41.55 8.93 -9.12
CA GLU A 47 -41.45 10.38 -8.92
C GLU A 47 -40.07 10.91 -9.32
N TRP A 48 -39.01 10.17 -8.98
CA TRP A 48 -37.63 10.55 -9.29
C TRP A 48 -37.39 10.61 -10.80
N LEU A 49 -37.89 9.62 -11.54
CA LEU A 49 -37.83 9.58 -13.00
C LEU A 49 -38.72 10.65 -13.63
N GLN A 50 -39.93 10.86 -13.11
CA GLN A 50 -40.87 11.85 -13.62
C GLN A 50 -40.32 13.27 -13.49
N ALA A 51 -39.72 13.61 -12.35
CA ALA A 51 -39.09 14.90 -12.11
C ALA A 51 -37.92 15.19 -13.07
N ARG A 52 -37.38 14.17 -13.72
CA ARG A 52 -36.22 14.24 -14.61
C ARG A 52 -36.55 13.92 -16.08
N ASP A 53 -37.84 13.75 -16.40
CA ASP A 53 -38.35 13.32 -17.71
C ASP A 53 -37.75 11.99 -18.22
N ARG A 54 -37.38 11.09 -17.29
CA ARG A 54 -36.73 9.80 -17.55
C ARG A 54 -37.66 8.60 -17.41
N LEU A 55 -38.98 8.81 -17.36
CA LEU A 55 -39.95 7.71 -17.26
C LEU A 55 -39.84 6.69 -18.42
N HIS A 56 -39.28 7.11 -19.56
CA HIS A 56 -39.06 6.26 -20.73
C HIS A 56 -37.95 5.22 -20.54
N ASP A 57 -37.07 5.38 -19.55
CA ASP A 57 -36.02 4.40 -19.23
C ASP A 57 -36.56 3.20 -18.42
N LEU A 58 -37.79 3.32 -17.89
CA LEU A 58 -38.34 2.37 -16.94
C LEU A 58 -38.63 0.97 -17.54
N PRO A 59 -39.20 0.83 -18.76
CA PRO A 59 -39.43 -0.48 -19.37
C PRO A 59 -38.13 -1.27 -19.63
N ASP A 60 -37.07 -0.58 -20.08
CA ASP A 60 -35.76 -1.20 -20.30
C ASP A 60 -35.13 -1.63 -18.97
N ALA A 61 -35.25 -0.80 -17.93
CA ALA A 61 -34.80 -1.14 -16.59
C ALA A 61 -35.51 -2.36 -16.02
N LEU A 62 -36.82 -2.45 -16.21
CA LEU A 62 -37.63 -3.59 -15.78
C LEU A 62 -37.27 -4.87 -16.55
N THR A 63 -37.05 -4.76 -17.86
CA THR A 63 -36.60 -5.90 -18.67
C THR A 63 -35.23 -6.40 -18.22
N ALA A 64 -34.33 -5.48 -17.87
CA ALA A 64 -32.98 -5.82 -17.42
C ALA A 64 -32.93 -6.53 -16.05
N VAL A 65 -33.94 -6.33 -15.20
CA VAL A 65 -34.07 -7.00 -13.88
C VAL A 65 -35.01 -8.20 -13.93
N ASP A 66 -35.23 -8.77 -15.12
CA ASP A 66 -36.11 -9.92 -15.36
C ASP A 66 -37.59 -9.67 -14.96
N ARG A 67 -38.02 -8.40 -15.02
CA ARG A 67 -39.41 -7.94 -14.83
C ARG A 67 -40.08 -7.56 -16.15
N ALA A 68 -39.93 -8.42 -17.15
CA ALA A 68 -40.56 -8.25 -18.47
C ALA A 68 -42.11 -8.21 -18.37
N ASP A 69 -42.68 -8.82 -17.33
CA ASP A 69 -44.09 -8.75 -16.98
C ASP A 69 -44.57 -7.31 -16.75
N LEU A 70 -43.78 -6.48 -16.07
CA LEU A 70 -44.08 -5.06 -15.84
C LEU A 70 -43.66 -4.17 -17.01
N ALA A 71 -42.55 -4.52 -17.68
CA ALA A 71 -42.08 -3.79 -18.85
C ALA A 71 -43.14 -3.78 -19.97
N GLY A 72 -43.77 -4.93 -20.24
CA GLY A 72 -44.83 -5.05 -21.25
C GLY A 72 -46.14 -4.33 -20.88
N VAL A 73 -46.36 -4.05 -19.59
CA VAL A 73 -47.52 -3.25 -19.12
C VAL A 73 -47.25 -1.74 -19.29
N LEU A 74 -45.99 -1.32 -19.16
CA LEU A 74 -45.57 0.07 -19.28
C LEU A 74 -45.28 0.48 -20.74
N ASP A 75 -44.86 -0.47 -21.58
CA ASP A 75 -44.67 -0.27 -23.02
C ASP A 75 -45.22 -1.48 -23.81
N PRO A 76 -46.54 -1.49 -24.11
CA PRO A 76 -47.15 -2.56 -24.87
C PRO A 76 -46.61 -2.58 -26.31
N PRO A 77 -46.39 -3.78 -26.90
CA PRO A 77 -45.76 -3.90 -28.22
C PRO A 77 -46.58 -3.17 -29.29
N GLY A 78 -46.06 -2.03 -29.77
CA GLY A 78 -46.74 -1.17 -30.75
C GLY A 78 -46.35 0.31 -30.75
N ARG A 79 -45.58 0.80 -29.76
CA ARG A 79 -45.02 2.16 -29.78
C ARG A 79 -43.56 2.13 -30.22
N ASN A 80 -43.32 2.60 -31.44
CA ASN A 80 -42.01 2.68 -32.10
C ASN A 80 -40.85 3.12 -31.18
N SER A 81 -39.95 2.18 -30.84
CA SER A 81 -38.61 2.50 -30.33
C SER A 81 -37.85 3.28 -31.40
N ARG A 82 -37.48 4.53 -31.09
CA ARG A 82 -36.75 5.45 -31.97
C ARG A 82 -35.23 5.42 -31.72
N TRP A 83 -34.69 4.26 -31.38
CA TRP A 83 -33.25 4.02 -31.39
C TRP A 83 -32.87 3.20 -32.62
N PRO A 84 -31.91 3.66 -33.45
CA PRO A 84 -31.51 2.97 -34.67
C PRO A 84 -30.82 1.64 -34.37
N ASP A 85 -31.08 0.67 -35.24
CA ASP A 85 -30.56 -0.70 -35.29
C ASP A 85 -29.09 -0.86 -34.87
N ARG A 86 -28.84 -1.10 -33.58
CA ARG A 86 -27.77 -1.96 -33.06
C ARG A 86 -28.16 -2.47 -31.67
N VAL A 87 -29.02 -3.49 -31.63
CA VAL A 87 -28.97 -4.47 -30.54
C VAL A 87 -27.98 -5.54 -30.99
N PRO A 88 -26.76 -5.66 -30.42
CA PRO A 88 -26.04 -6.91 -30.52
C PRO A 88 -26.87 -7.94 -29.75
N GLN A 89 -27.51 -8.85 -30.48
CA GLN A 89 -28.18 -10.00 -29.91
C GLN A 89 -27.16 -10.89 -29.17
N ARG A 90 -27.61 -11.42 -28.03
CA ARG A 90 -27.08 -12.54 -27.22
C ARG A 90 -25.83 -13.26 -27.77
N ASP A 91 -24.69 -13.01 -27.13
CA ASP A 91 -23.81 -14.03 -26.54
C ASP A 91 -22.54 -13.33 -26.05
N ASN A 92 -22.37 -13.22 -24.74
CA ASN A 92 -21.01 -13.16 -24.20
C ASN A 92 -21.04 -13.85 -22.84
N GLN A 93 -21.15 -15.19 -22.87
CA GLN A 93 -20.65 -15.94 -21.72
C GLN A 93 -19.21 -15.50 -21.49
N PRO A 94 -18.82 -15.20 -20.25
CA PRO A 94 -17.44 -14.83 -19.95
C PRO A 94 -16.50 -15.90 -20.51
N ASP A 95 -15.39 -15.48 -21.13
CA ASP A 95 -14.39 -16.39 -21.70
C ASP A 95 -14.13 -17.52 -20.69
N PRO A 96 -14.36 -18.79 -21.06
CA PRO A 96 -14.27 -19.91 -20.12
C PRO A 96 -12.86 -20.10 -19.57
N ARG A 97 -11.86 -19.40 -20.10
CA ARG A 97 -10.47 -19.43 -19.60
C ARG A 97 -10.19 -18.34 -18.57
N ASN A 98 -11.00 -17.29 -18.50
CA ASN A 98 -10.76 -16.18 -17.57
C ASN A 98 -11.17 -16.58 -16.15
N VAL A 99 -10.21 -16.55 -15.23
CA VAL A 99 -10.45 -16.81 -13.81
C VAL A 99 -9.96 -15.65 -12.97
N PHE A 100 -10.76 -15.25 -11.99
CA PHE A 100 -10.36 -14.20 -11.05
C PHE A 100 -9.64 -14.82 -9.87
N VAL A 101 -8.49 -14.27 -9.47
CA VAL A 101 -7.72 -14.82 -8.35
C VAL A 101 -7.73 -13.82 -7.19
N ILE A 102 -8.28 -14.26 -6.07
CA ILE A 102 -8.29 -13.55 -4.79
C ILE A 102 -7.13 -14.11 -3.97
N HIS A 103 -6.21 -13.24 -3.56
CA HIS A 103 -5.04 -13.65 -2.79
C HIS A 103 -4.54 -12.53 -1.87
N GLY A 104 -3.78 -12.91 -0.86
CA GLY A 104 -3.13 -11.97 0.06
C GLY A 104 -1.75 -11.52 -0.44
N ARG A 105 -0.83 -11.27 0.50
CA ARG A 105 0.57 -10.87 0.27
C ARG A 105 1.53 -12.03 0.10
N ASP A 106 1.07 -13.27 0.25
CA ASP A 106 1.89 -14.46 0.00
C ASP A 106 2.21 -14.64 -1.50
N GLU A 107 3.31 -14.01 -1.92
CA GLU A 107 3.77 -14.03 -3.31
C GLU A 107 4.20 -15.41 -3.79
N GLU A 108 4.67 -16.29 -2.92
CA GLU A 108 5.09 -17.64 -3.31
C GLU A 108 3.86 -18.48 -3.67
N ALA A 109 2.86 -18.52 -2.78
CA ALA A 109 1.60 -19.21 -3.01
C ALA A 109 0.87 -18.64 -4.24
N ARG A 110 0.84 -17.30 -4.38
CA ARG A 110 0.26 -16.63 -5.55
C ARG A 110 0.94 -17.07 -6.84
N LYS A 111 2.27 -16.95 -6.94
CA LYS A 111 3.01 -17.32 -8.15
C LYS A 111 2.83 -18.79 -8.52
N ALA A 112 2.83 -19.68 -7.52
CA ALA A 112 2.65 -21.11 -7.74
C ALA A 112 1.26 -21.44 -8.30
N ILE A 113 0.19 -20.88 -7.73
CA ILE A 113 -1.18 -21.06 -8.25
C ILE A 113 -1.36 -20.42 -9.63
N PHE A 114 -0.84 -19.21 -9.86
CA PHE A 114 -0.88 -18.60 -11.18
C PHE A 114 -0.16 -19.44 -12.24
N GLY A 115 0.98 -20.04 -11.88
CA GLY A 115 1.71 -20.98 -12.72
C GLY A 115 0.85 -22.18 -13.09
N LEU A 116 0.21 -22.82 -12.10
CA LEU A 116 -0.70 -23.94 -12.33
C LEU A 116 -1.89 -23.55 -13.23
N LEU A 117 -2.55 -22.43 -12.95
CA LEU A 117 -3.70 -21.96 -13.74
C LEU A 117 -3.31 -21.74 -15.21
N ARG A 118 -2.14 -21.15 -15.46
CA ARG A 118 -1.60 -20.95 -16.82
C ARG A 118 -1.20 -22.27 -17.48
N ALA A 119 -0.61 -23.21 -16.73
CA ALA A 119 -0.23 -24.52 -17.23
C ALA A 119 -1.44 -25.34 -17.71
N VAL A 120 -2.61 -25.13 -17.08
CA VAL A 120 -3.88 -25.73 -17.54
C VAL A 120 -4.65 -24.86 -18.55
N GLY A 121 -4.02 -23.85 -19.13
CA GLY A 121 -4.58 -23.03 -20.21
C GLY A 121 -5.51 -21.91 -19.77
N LEU A 122 -5.63 -21.63 -18.46
CA LEU A 122 -6.44 -20.53 -17.94
C LEU A 122 -5.68 -19.21 -17.90
N ARG A 123 -6.45 -18.12 -17.80
CA ARG A 123 -5.99 -16.73 -17.76
C ARG A 123 -6.36 -16.12 -16.40
N PRO A 124 -5.47 -16.19 -15.41
CA PRO A 124 -5.73 -15.59 -14.11
C PRO A 124 -5.65 -14.06 -14.18
N LEU A 125 -6.67 -13.40 -13.64
CA LEU A 125 -6.80 -11.95 -13.52
C LEU A 125 -6.70 -11.51 -12.06
N GLU A 126 -5.99 -10.42 -11.82
CA GLU A 126 -5.86 -9.78 -10.49
C GLU A 126 -6.83 -8.61 -10.32
N TRP A 127 -7.09 -8.24 -9.07
CA TRP A 127 -7.98 -7.12 -8.71
C TRP A 127 -7.55 -5.79 -9.34
N GLU A 128 -6.26 -5.43 -9.32
CA GLU A 128 -5.78 -4.18 -9.94
C GLU A 128 -6.01 -4.16 -11.46
N GLN A 129 -5.89 -5.31 -12.12
CA GLN A 129 -6.20 -5.45 -13.53
C GLN A 129 -7.71 -5.29 -13.77
N ALA A 130 -8.55 -5.82 -12.89
CA ALA A 130 -10.00 -5.61 -12.91
C ALA A 130 -10.38 -4.13 -12.69
N VAL A 131 -9.71 -3.43 -11.78
CA VAL A 131 -9.86 -1.97 -11.52
C VAL A 131 -9.48 -1.15 -12.75
N GLY A 132 -8.37 -1.47 -13.42
CA GLY A 132 -7.92 -0.76 -14.62
C GLY A 132 -8.93 -0.79 -15.79
N HIS A 133 -9.82 -1.77 -15.83
CA HIS A 133 -10.89 -1.86 -16.84
C HIS A 133 -12.11 -1.00 -16.54
N THR A 134 -12.20 -0.40 -15.35
CA THR A 134 -13.33 0.49 -14.99
C THR A 134 -13.21 1.89 -15.59
N ASN A 135 -12.08 2.23 -16.24
CA ASN A 135 -11.78 3.57 -16.78
C ASN A 135 -12.03 4.72 -15.78
N SER A 136 -11.95 4.42 -14.48
CA SER A 136 -12.12 5.39 -13.39
C SER A 136 -10.85 5.43 -12.55
N ALA A 137 -10.41 6.63 -12.19
CA ALA A 137 -9.26 6.84 -11.30
C ALA A 137 -9.58 6.50 -9.82
N ALA A 138 -10.87 6.39 -9.48
CA ALA A 138 -11.35 5.99 -8.16
C ALA A 138 -12.74 5.32 -8.29
N PRO A 139 -12.81 4.07 -8.79
CA PRO A 139 -14.09 3.41 -9.01
C PRO A 139 -14.75 3.05 -7.68
N PHE A 140 -16.09 3.15 -7.64
CA PHE A 140 -16.86 2.61 -6.54
C PHE A 140 -16.67 1.09 -6.49
N LEU A 141 -16.53 0.52 -5.30
CA LEU A 141 -16.17 -0.89 -5.11
C LEU A 141 -17.17 -1.82 -5.84
N GLY A 142 -18.47 -1.48 -5.81
CA GLY A 142 -19.51 -2.21 -6.54
C GLY A 142 -19.35 -2.21 -8.06
N ASP A 143 -18.78 -1.17 -8.65
CA ASP A 143 -18.61 -1.04 -10.11
C ASP A 143 -17.44 -1.90 -10.62
N VAL A 144 -16.36 -1.98 -9.84
CA VAL A 144 -15.23 -2.89 -10.11
C VAL A 144 -15.72 -4.33 -10.06
N VAL A 145 -16.45 -4.67 -9.00
CA VAL A 145 -17.05 -6.00 -8.78
C VAL A 145 -17.98 -6.34 -9.95
N ALA A 146 -19.00 -5.53 -10.23
CA ALA A 146 -19.98 -5.82 -11.28
C ALA A 146 -19.35 -5.95 -12.69
N THR A 147 -18.32 -5.15 -13.00
CA THR A 147 -17.66 -5.17 -14.31
C THR A 147 -16.67 -6.32 -14.45
N ALA A 148 -15.89 -6.62 -13.40
CA ALA A 148 -14.93 -7.70 -13.38
C ALA A 148 -15.62 -9.07 -13.37
N PHE A 149 -16.69 -9.22 -12.58
CA PHE A 149 -17.38 -10.50 -12.40
C PHE A 149 -18.19 -10.94 -13.62
N ARG A 150 -18.62 -10.01 -14.50
CA ARG A 150 -19.22 -10.34 -15.80
C ARG A 150 -18.25 -10.94 -16.81
N LYS A 151 -16.93 -10.78 -16.60
CA LYS A 151 -15.88 -11.22 -17.56
C LYS A 151 -15.16 -12.49 -17.14
N ILE A 152 -15.45 -13.04 -15.95
CA ILE A 152 -14.77 -14.21 -15.41
C ILE A 152 -15.71 -15.43 -15.44
N ARG A 153 -15.12 -16.60 -15.69
CA ARG A 153 -15.82 -17.88 -15.64
C ARG A 153 -15.92 -18.43 -14.23
N ALA A 154 -14.86 -18.30 -13.44
CA ALA A 154 -14.76 -18.77 -12.06
C ALA A 154 -13.88 -17.83 -11.21
N ALA A 155 -14.06 -17.88 -9.90
CA ALA A 155 -13.18 -17.24 -8.92
C ALA A 155 -12.34 -18.30 -8.19
N VAL A 156 -11.09 -17.98 -7.89
CA VAL A 156 -10.15 -18.81 -7.13
C VAL A 156 -9.65 -18.00 -5.95
N ALA A 157 -9.93 -18.44 -4.74
CA ALA A 157 -9.44 -17.80 -3.52
C ALA A 157 -8.32 -18.62 -2.91
N ILE A 158 -7.17 -17.97 -2.72
CA ILE A 158 -5.98 -18.53 -2.07
C ILE A 158 -5.97 -18.02 -0.64
N LEU A 159 -6.17 -18.93 0.30
CA LEU A 159 -6.18 -18.68 1.73
C LEU A 159 -4.87 -19.16 2.33
N THR A 160 -4.05 -18.20 2.75
CA THR A 160 -2.75 -18.41 3.39
C THR A 160 -2.70 -17.68 4.75
N PRO A 161 -1.89 -18.16 5.71
CA PRO A 161 -1.72 -17.51 7.02
C PRO A 161 -0.87 -16.24 6.88
N ASP A 162 -1.46 -15.20 6.29
CA ASP A 162 -0.81 -13.92 5.99
C ASP A 162 -0.76 -13.01 7.21
N ASP A 163 -1.85 -12.98 7.96
CA ASP A 163 -1.98 -12.22 9.19
C ASP A 163 -1.97 -13.17 10.39
N ALA A 164 -1.85 -12.63 11.60
CA ALA A 164 -1.87 -13.39 12.84
C ALA A 164 -2.90 -12.83 13.80
N ALA A 165 -3.66 -13.68 14.49
CA ALA A 165 -4.69 -13.26 15.43
C ALA A 165 -4.87 -14.23 16.61
N PHE A 166 -5.48 -13.69 17.68
CA PHE A 166 -5.96 -14.42 18.84
C PHE A 166 -7.13 -13.63 19.47
N LEU A 167 -7.93 -14.26 20.33
CA LEU A 167 -9.05 -13.62 21.03
C LEU A 167 -8.56 -12.59 22.02
N HIS A 168 -9.19 -11.42 22.03
CA HIS A 168 -8.93 -10.41 23.03
C HIS A 168 -8.99 -11.02 24.46
N PRO A 169 -7.97 -10.83 25.33
CA PRO A 169 -7.87 -11.56 26.59
C PRO A 169 -9.08 -11.42 27.51
N ALA A 170 -9.70 -10.25 27.54
CA ALA A 170 -10.89 -9.99 28.35
C ALA A 170 -12.16 -10.73 27.87
N MET A 171 -12.14 -11.30 26.67
CA MET A 171 -13.28 -12.04 26.09
C MET A 171 -13.11 -13.56 26.18
N ARG A 172 -12.05 -14.05 26.83
CA ARG A 172 -11.75 -15.48 26.95
C ARG A 172 -12.58 -16.14 28.05
N GLY A 173 -13.23 -17.25 27.72
CA GLY A 173 -13.81 -18.17 28.69
C GLY A 173 -12.76 -19.07 29.37
N ALA A 174 -13.24 -19.97 30.24
CA ALA A 174 -12.41 -20.95 30.94
C ALA A 174 -11.85 -22.03 29.99
N ASP A 175 -12.54 -22.32 28.90
CA ASP A 175 -12.26 -23.46 27.99
C ASP A 175 -12.07 -23.00 26.54
N GLU A 176 -11.32 -21.91 26.33
CA GLU A 176 -11.00 -21.41 24.99
C GLU A 176 -10.02 -22.35 24.25
N PRO A 177 -10.26 -22.68 22.98
CA PRO A 177 -9.35 -23.50 22.20
C PRO A 177 -8.02 -22.76 21.91
N ASP A 178 -6.96 -23.53 21.59
CA ASP A 178 -5.61 -23.00 21.41
C ASP A 178 -5.52 -21.84 20.40
N TYR A 179 -6.35 -21.83 19.36
CA TYR A 179 -6.35 -20.77 18.34
C TYR A 179 -7.02 -19.45 18.80
N GLU A 180 -7.80 -19.49 19.87
CA GLU A 180 -8.37 -18.31 20.53
C GLU A 180 -7.39 -17.75 21.56
N THR A 181 -6.55 -18.57 22.18
CA THR A 181 -5.66 -18.14 23.26
C THR A 181 -4.24 -17.82 22.80
N ARG A 182 -3.77 -18.44 21.71
CA ARG A 182 -2.43 -18.25 21.14
C ARG A 182 -2.51 -17.58 19.77
N LEU A 183 -1.43 -16.90 19.43
CA LEU A 183 -1.29 -16.28 18.12
C LEU A 183 -1.32 -17.37 17.05
N THR A 184 -2.32 -17.34 16.18
CA THR A 184 -2.49 -18.30 15.09
C THR A 184 -2.60 -17.59 13.75
N GLY A 185 -2.14 -18.25 12.70
CA GLY A 185 -2.17 -17.70 11.34
C GLY A 185 -3.61 -17.59 10.87
N GLN A 186 -3.96 -16.46 10.28
CA GLN A 186 -5.27 -16.23 9.70
C GLN A 186 -5.14 -15.64 8.30
N VAL A 187 -6.22 -15.79 7.55
CA VAL A 187 -6.37 -15.14 6.25
C VAL A 187 -6.47 -13.62 6.47
N ARG A 188 -5.84 -12.86 5.58
CA ARG A 188 -5.94 -11.40 5.57
C ARG A 188 -7.40 -10.93 5.43
N PRO A 189 -7.88 -9.93 6.21
CA PRO A 189 -9.28 -9.49 6.16
C PRO A 189 -9.79 -9.09 4.78
N ASN A 190 -8.95 -8.45 3.95
CA ASN A 190 -9.34 -8.08 2.59
C ASN A 190 -9.67 -9.31 1.72
N VAL A 191 -8.88 -10.38 1.84
CA VAL A 191 -9.10 -11.65 1.13
C VAL A 191 -10.41 -12.30 1.58
N LEU A 192 -10.71 -12.27 2.88
CA LEU A 192 -11.99 -12.76 3.42
C LEU A 192 -13.18 -11.96 2.88
N PHE A 193 -13.05 -10.63 2.80
CA PHE A 193 -14.09 -9.76 2.26
C PHE A 193 -14.34 -10.02 0.78
N GLU A 194 -13.29 -10.10 -0.03
CA GLU A 194 -13.37 -10.41 -1.47
C GLU A 194 -13.93 -11.81 -1.74
N LEU A 195 -13.51 -12.81 -0.95
CA LEU A 195 -14.08 -14.15 -0.99
C LEU A 195 -15.57 -14.11 -0.68
N GLY A 196 -15.99 -13.34 0.33
CA GLY A 196 -17.41 -13.15 0.67
C GLY A 196 -18.21 -12.60 -0.51
N MET A 197 -17.68 -11.60 -1.22
CA MET A 197 -18.32 -11.06 -2.44
C MET A 197 -18.38 -12.08 -3.58
N ALA A 198 -17.29 -12.82 -3.82
CA ALA A 198 -17.26 -13.84 -4.86
C ALA A 198 -18.26 -14.96 -4.59
N ILE A 199 -18.39 -15.41 -3.33
CA ILE A 199 -19.41 -16.39 -2.93
C ILE A 199 -20.82 -15.81 -3.11
N ALA A 200 -21.06 -14.58 -2.67
CA ALA A 200 -22.38 -13.95 -2.75
C ALA A 200 -22.90 -13.81 -4.19
N LEU A 201 -21.98 -13.62 -5.16
CA LEU A 201 -22.33 -13.44 -6.57
C LEU A 201 -22.29 -14.77 -7.35
N HIS A 202 -21.34 -15.64 -7.02
CA HIS A 202 -20.89 -16.76 -7.86
C HIS A 202 -20.55 -17.99 -7.04
N GLU A 203 -21.49 -18.34 -6.18
CA GLU A 203 -21.45 -19.49 -5.27
C GLU A 203 -20.95 -20.79 -5.95
N ASP A 204 -21.56 -21.18 -7.06
CA ASP A 204 -21.30 -22.47 -7.74
C ASP A 204 -19.96 -22.52 -8.49
N ARG A 205 -19.29 -21.39 -8.66
CA ARG A 205 -18.07 -21.25 -9.48
C ARG A 205 -16.93 -20.57 -8.72
N THR A 206 -16.96 -20.64 -7.39
CA THR A 206 -15.89 -20.15 -6.51
C THR A 206 -15.12 -21.34 -5.93
N VAL A 207 -13.82 -21.41 -6.22
CA VAL A 207 -12.90 -22.45 -5.75
C VAL A 207 -12.04 -21.89 -4.62
N ILE A 208 -12.13 -22.49 -3.44
CA ILE A 208 -11.39 -22.06 -2.25
C ILE A 208 -10.23 -23.03 -1.99
N ILE A 209 -9.02 -22.48 -1.85
CA ILE A 209 -7.77 -23.21 -1.65
C ILE A 209 -7.15 -22.73 -0.34
N GLU A 210 -6.99 -23.63 0.62
CA GLU A 210 -6.29 -23.38 1.88
C GLU A 210 -4.88 -23.95 1.82
N MET A 211 -3.87 -23.11 2.08
CA MET A 211 -2.48 -23.54 2.22
C MET A 211 -1.97 -23.17 3.61
N GLY A 212 -1.44 -24.16 4.32
CA GLY A 212 -0.90 -23.96 5.67
C GLY A 212 -1.92 -24.16 6.79
N ARG A 213 -1.53 -23.76 7.99
CA ARG A 213 -2.35 -23.86 9.20
C ARG A 213 -3.07 -22.54 9.44
N LEU A 214 -4.36 -22.54 9.13
CA LEU A 214 -5.25 -21.40 9.34
C LEU A 214 -6.11 -21.62 10.58
N ARG A 215 -6.33 -20.53 11.32
CA ARG A 215 -7.37 -20.45 12.34
C ARG A 215 -8.72 -20.85 11.71
N PRO A 216 -9.53 -21.70 12.37
CA PRO A 216 -10.85 -22.03 11.89
C PRO A 216 -11.71 -20.77 11.72
N PHE A 217 -12.29 -20.62 10.52
CA PHE A 217 -13.30 -19.61 10.25
C PHE A 217 -14.66 -20.32 10.26
N ALA A 218 -15.42 -20.15 11.34
CA ALA A 218 -16.55 -21.00 11.71
C ALA A 218 -17.68 -21.05 10.65
N ASP A 219 -17.77 -20.07 9.74
CA ASP A 219 -18.91 -19.93 8.83
C ASP A 219 -18.50 -19.74 7.35
N LEU A 220 -17.60 -20.56 6.82
CA LEU A 220 -17.54 -20.78 5.36
C LEU A 220 -18.79 -21.54 4.83
N GLY A 221 -19.94 -21.45 5.50
CA GLY A 221 -21.26 -21.91 5.02
C GLY A 221 -21.36 -23.40 4.66
N GLY A 222 -20.56 -24.27 5.29
CA GLY A 222 -20.53 -25.70 4.95
C GLY A 222 -19.87 -26.00 3.59
N ARG A 223 -19.11 -25.06 3.02
CA ARG A 223 -18.47 -25.20 1.71
C ARG A 223 -17.32 -26.19 1.74
N ASN A 224 -17.17 -26.92 0.64
CA ASN A 224 -16.05 -27.81 0.44
C ASN A 224 -14.80 -26.97 0.10
N VAL A 225 -13.77 -27.01 0.92
CA VAL A 225 -12.50 -26.28 0.73
C VAL A 225 -11.41 -27.26 0.29
N ILE A 226 -10.50 -26.83 -0.60
CA ILE A 226 -9.31 -27.64 -0.94
C ILE A 226 -8.23 -27.32 0.07
N ARG A 227 -8.01 -28.20 1.04
CA ARG A 227 -6.76 -28.20 1.82
C ARG A 227 -5.64 -28.69 0.91
N PHE A 228 -4.79 -27.76 0.51
CA PHE A 228 -3.76 -27.97 -0.48
C PHE A 228 -2.43 -28.24 0.21
N ASP A 229 -1.80 -29.35 -0.16
CA ASP A 229 -0.56 -29.87 0.44
C ASP A 229 0.60 -29.94 -0.58
N GLY A 230 0.40 -29.38 -1.78
CA GLY A 230 1.36 -29.44 -2.87
C GLY A 230 1.47 -30.81 -3.55
N SER A 231 0.65 -31.79 -3.17
CA SER A 231 0.64 -33.11 -3.83
C SER A 231 -0.05 -33.07 -5.19
N VAL A 232 0.31 -34.01 -6.08
CA VAL A 232 -0.40 -34.23 -7.34
C VAL A 232 -1.91 -34.44 -7.13
N ALA A 233 -2.30 -35.08 -6.02
CA ALA A 233 -3.71 -35.29 -5.70
C ALA A 233 -4.44 -33.97 -5.40
N SER A 234 -3.81 -33.04 -4.67
CA SER A 234 -4.39 -31.72 -4.38
C SER A 234 -4.46 -30.83 -5.63
N ILE A 235 -3.47 -30.90 -6.52
CA ILE A 235 -3.49 -30.25 -7.84
C ILE A 235 -4.68 -30.74 -8.66
N LYS A 236 -4.88 -32.07 -8.75
CA LYS A 236 -6.03 -32.65 -9.47
C LYS A 236 -7.37 -32.16 -8.90
N LYS A 237 -7.50 -32.03 -7.58
CA LYS A 237 -8.72 -31.47 -6.96
C LYS A 237 -9.01 -30.05 -7.42
N ILE A 238 -7.99 -29.18 -7.55
CA ILE A 238 -8.17 -27.81 -8.07
C ILE A 238 -8.68 -27.87 -9.51
N VAL A 239 -8.00 -28.64 -10.36
CA VAL A 239 -8.33 -28.77 -11.77
C VAL A 239 -9.74 -29.32 -11.99
N ASP A 240 -10.13 -30.35 -11.25
CA ASP A 240 -11.46 -30.95 -11.37
C ASP A 240 -12.57 -29.99 -10.88
N ARG A 241 -12.32 -29.18 -9.85
CA ARG A 241 -13.27 -28.14 -9.42
C ARG A 241 -13.39 -27.01 -10.43
N LEU A 242 -12.29 -26.58 -11.04
CA LEU A 242 -12.33 -25.56 -12.10
C LEU A 242 -13.05 -26.07 -13.34
N ARG A 243 -12.85 -27.34 -13.71
CA ARG A 243 -13.64 -28.00 -14.76
C ARG A 243 -15.13 -28.03 -14.41
N THR A 244 -15.46 -28.34 -13.16
CA THR A 244 -16.86 -28.34 -12.67
C THR A 244 -17.47 -26.93 -12.67
N ALA A 245 -16.67 -25.91 -12.37
CA ALA A 245 -17.04 -24.49 -12.50
C ALA A 245 -17.18 -24.04 -13.98
N GLY A 246 -16.92 -24.96 -14.93
CA GLY A 246 -17.10 -24.78 -16.36
C GLY A 246 -15.97 -24.02 -17.04
N CYS A 247 -14.77 -24.04 -16.45
CA CYS A 247 -13.58 -23.52 -17.09
C CYS A 247 -13.09 -24.44 -18.22
N ASP A 248 -12.55 -23.85 -19.28
CA ASP A 248 -11.92 -24.59 -20.38
C ASP A 248 -10.49 -24.98 -19.98
N ILE A 249 -10.36 -26.16 -19.37
CA ILE A 249 -9.10 -26.69 -18.84
C ILE A 249 -8.39 -27.52 -19.91
N ASN A 250 -7.15 -27.13 -20.22
CA ASN A 250 -6.23 -27.94 -20.98
C ASN A 250 -5.39 -28.85 -20.06
N VAL A 251 -5.57 -30.17 -20.16
CA VAL A 251 -4.77 -31.17 -19.43
C VAL A 251 -3.87 -32.00 -20.34
N THR A 252 -3.59 -31.54 -21.56
CA THR A 252 -2.63 -32.21 -22.45
C THR A 252 -1.21 -32.11 -21.90
N GLY A 253 -0.49 -33.23 -21.85
CA GLY A 253 0.87 -33.29 -21.28
C GLY A 253 0.87 -33.47 -19.75
N THR A 254 2.05 -33.31 -19.15
CA THR A 254 2.27 -33.57 -17.71
C THR A 254 2.79 -32.35 -16.94
N ASP A 255 3.05 -31.23 -17.61
CA ASP A 255 3.68 -30.05 -16.99
C ASP A 255 2.82 -29.44 -15.87
N TRP A 256 1.49 -29.51 -16.01
CA TRP A 256 0.56 -29.05 -14.98
C TRP A 256 0.55 -29.93 -13.71
N LEU A 257 1.21 -31.09 -13.73
CA LEU A 257 1.41 -31.97 -12.57
C LEU A 257 2.71 -31.65 -11.83
N ASP A 258 3.45 -30.60 -12.22
CA ASP A 258 4.67 -30.19 -11.55
C ASP A 258 4.37 -29.74 -10.11
N VAL A 259 4.96 -30.46 -9.16
CA VAL A 259 4.83 -30.19 -7.73
C VAL A 259 5.97 -29.32 -7.19
N VAL A 260 7.03 -29.11 -7.96
CA VAL A 260 8.23 -28.37 -7.52
C VAL A 260 7.89 -26.97 -7.02
N PRO A 261 7.04 -26.16 -7.70
CA PRO A 261 6.68 -24.82 -7.22
C PRO A 261 5.93 -24.82 -5.89
N PHE A 262 5.36 -25.96 -5.48
CA PHE A 262 4.60 -26.10 -4.25
C PHE A 262 5.39 -26.74 -3.11
N LYS A 263 6.66 -27.11 -3.33
CA LYS A 263 7.50 -27.69 -2.27
C LYS A 263 8.07 -26.60 -1.38
N GLY A 264 7.85 -26.74 -0.06
CA GLY A 264 8.50 -25.89 0.93
C GLY A 264 8.00 -24.45 0.96
N LEU A 265 6.79 -24.16 0.44
CA LEU A 265 6.18 -22.85 0.56
C LEU A 265 6.12 -22.41 2.02
N ASP A 266 6.46 -21.15 2.28
CA ASP A 266 6.43 -20.58 3.63
C ASP A 266 5.04 -20.69 4.28
N ALA A 267 3.98 -20.67 3.46
CA ALA A 267 2.61 -20.89 3.93
C ALA A 267 2.46 -22.16 4.81
N TYR A 268 3.20 -23.24 4.52
CA TYR A 268 3.11 -24.49 5.27
C TYR A 268 3.91 -24.50 6.57
N SER A 269 4.97 -23.69 6.64
CA SER A 269 5.92 -23.64 7.75
C SER A 269 5.73 -22.42 8.64
N ARG A 270 4.85 -21.47 8.27
CA ARG A 270 4.43 -20.33 9.10
C ARG A 270 3.78 -20.83 10.40
N SER A 271 4.67 -21.10 11.35
CA SER A 271 4.35 -21.38 12.74
C SER A 271 4.69 -20.12 13.53
N LEU A 272 3.68 -19.60 14.23
CA LEU A 272 3.84 -18.46 15.14
C LEU A 272 4.41 -18.91 16.49
N GLU A 273 4.90 -20.16 16.60
CA GLU A 273 5.57 -20.72 17.80
C GLU A 273 6.87 -20.00 18.20
N SER A 274 7.32 -18.99 17.43
CA SER A 274 8.39 -18.07 17.82
C SER A 274 7.90 -16.72 18.36
N HIS A 275 6.58 -16.49 18.42
CA HIS A 275 6.00 -15.52 19.35
C HIS A 275 5.54 -16.27 20.60
N PRO A 276 6.22 -16.09 21.76
CA PRO A 276 5.68 -16.64 22.98
C PRO A 276 4.26 -16.08 23.17
N PRO A 277 3.36 -16.83 23.83
CA PRO A 277 2.11 -16.27 24.30
C PRO A 277 2.43 -14.96 25.02
N VAL A 278 1.51 -13.99 24.99
CA VAL A 278 1.59 -12.77 25.81
C VAL A 278 1.70 -13.20 27.28
N ALA A 279 2.94 -13.44 27.70
CA ALA A 279 3.38 -13.97 28.97
C ALA A 279 4.91 -13.74 29.04
N ASP A 280 5.26 -12.61 29.65
CA ASP A 280 6.45 -12.40 30.49
C ASP A 280 7.84 -12.07 29.89
N ALA A 281 7.98 -11.71 28.62
CA ALA A 281 9.21 -11.04 28.15
C ALA A 281 8.89 -9.63 27.62
N THR A 282 9.13 -8.62 28.46
CA THR A 282 9.07 -7.21 28.06
C THR A 282 9.91 -6.96 26.80
N GLU A 283 9.51 -6.01 25.96
CA GLU A 283 10.24 -5.52 24.77
C GLU A 283 11.74 -5.29 25.06
N ALA A 284 12.05 -4.80 26.26
CA ALA A 284 13.40 -4.70 26.81
C ALA A 284 14.23 -6.00 26.75
N SER A 285 13.63 -7.18 27.02
CA SER A 285 14.34 -8.47 27.03
C SER A 285 14.67 -8.99 25.63
N ARG A 286 13.86 -8.65 24.62
CA ARG A 286 14.15 -8.94 23.20
C ARG A 286 15.27 -8.05 22.69
N ARG A 287 15.22 -6.75 23.00
CA ARG A 287 16.28 -5.79 22.75
C ARG A 287 17.61 -6.23 23.39
N ASP A 288 17.60 -6.59 24.68
CA ASP A 288 18.80 -7.00 25.41
C ASP A 288 19.43 -8.28 24.84
N ARG A 289 18.61 -9.22 24.37
CA ARG A 289 19.09 -10.44 23.71
C ARG A 289 19.67 -10.17 22.32
N ALA A 290 18.99 -9.36 21.50
CA ALA A 290 19.48 -8.98 20.18
C ALA A 290 20.79 -8.17 20.28
N LEU A 291 20.86 -7.29 21.28
CA LEU A 291 22.07 -6.55 21.62
C LEU A 291 23.21 -7.48 22.08
N ALA A 292 22.94 -8.46 22.93
CA ALA A 292 23.95 -9.41 23.38
C ALA A 292 24.50 -10.25 22.21
N LEU A 293 23.64 -10.69 21.30
CA LEU A 293 24.03 -11.40 20.07
C LEU A 293 24.85 -10.51 19.13
N ALA A 294 24.39 -9.28 18.91
CA ALA A 294 25.08 -8.33 18.04
C ALA A 294 26.46 -7.92 18.60
N ARG A 295 26.58 -7.73 19.93
CA ARG A 295 27.87 -7.50 20.60
C ARG A 295 28.78 -8.71 20.50
N SER A 296 28.27 -9.91 20.79
CA SER A 296 29.08 -11.14 20.68
C SER A 296 29.58 -11.38 19.26
N ALA A 297 28.77 -11.07 18.24
CA ALA A 297 29.16 -11.17 16.84
C ALA A 297 30.20 -10.11 16.45
N ALA A 298 30.04 -8.88 16.95
CA ALA A 298 31.01 -7.81 16.72
C ALA A 298 32.35 -8.08 17.42
N ASP A 299 32.33 -8.59 18.66
CA ASP A 299 33.52 -9.01 19.41
C ASP A 299 34.24 -10.20 18.72
N ALA A 300 33.48 -11.06 18.02
CA ALA A 300 34.01 -12.13 17.18
C ALA A 300 34.54 -11.64 15.81
N GLY A 301 34.46 -10.34 15.52
CA GLY A 301 34.91 -9.74 14.26
C GLY A 301 33.97 -9.98 13.08
N SER A 302 32.69 -10.32 13.32
CA SER A 302 31.70 -10.57 12.28
C SER A 302 30.63 -9.48 12.23
N ALA A 303 30.93 -8.38 11.55
CA ALA A 303 29.97 -7.30 11.30
C ALA A 303 28.68 -7.79 10.60
N ALA A 304 28.82 -8.71 9.64
CA ALA A 304 27.69 -9.28 8.92
C ALA A 304 26.72 -10.07 9.83
N GLU A 305 27.22 -10.79 10.83
CA GLU A 305 26.37 -11.51 11.78
C GLU A 305 25.71 -10.57 12.79
N ALA A 306 26.42 -9.52 13.22
CA ALA A 306 25.85 -8.47 14.05
C ALA A 306 24.70 -7.75 13.32
N LEU A 307 24.90 -7.36 12.06
CA LEU A 307 23.89 -6.67 11.26
C LEU A 307 22.72 -7.58 10.83
N ARG A 308 22.97 -8.88 10.58
CA ARG A 308 21.89 -9.87 10.41
C ARG A 308 21.01 -9.96 11.65
N SER A 309 21.62 -9.95 12.83
CA SER A 309 20.89 -9.97 14.11
C SER A 309 20.03 -8.73 14.28
N ILE A 310 20.53 -7.55 13.89
CA ILE A 310 19.76 -6.30 13.90
C ILE A 310 18.59 -6.37 12.90
N ARG A 311 18.81 -6.85 11.67
CA ARG A 311 17.73 -6.96 10.66
C ARG A 311 16.58 -7.86 11.12
N ALA A 312 16.87 -8.87 11.93
CA ALA A 312 15.88 -9.76 12.51
C ALA A 312 15.04 -9.13 13.64
N ILE A 313 15.44 -7.96 14.16
CA ILE A 313 14.64 -7.20 15.12
C ILE A 313 13.39 -6.67 14.41
N PRO A 314 12.17 -6.98 14.89
CA PRO A 314 10.93 -6.58 14.22
C PRO A 314 10.65 -5.09 14.31
N ASP A 315 10.99 -4.46 15.43
CA ASP A 315 10.72 -3.05 15.70
C ASP A 315 11.85 -2.15 15.18
N ASP A 316 11.47 -1.11 14.45
CA ASP A 316 12.43 -0.17 13.89
C ASP A 316 13.14 0.64 14.98
N ALA A 317 12.47 0.99 16.09
CA ALA A 317 13.11 1.71 17.18
C ALA A 317 14.20 0.88 17.86
N ASP A 318 13.92 -0.40 18.10
CA ASP A 318 14.92 -1.33 18.63
C ASP A 318 16.06 -1.55 17.63
N ARG A 319 15.77 -1.68 16.32
CA ARG A 319 16.82 -1.73 15.27
C ARG A 319 17.75 -0.53 15.36
N ARG A 320 17.18 0.66 15.49
CA ARG A 320 17.91 1.93 15.60
C ARG A 320 18.81 1.94 16.84
N THR A 321 18.26 1.63 18.00
CA THR A 321 19.00 1.62 19.27
C THR A 321 20.11 0.58 19.27
N THR A 322 19.86 -0.64 18.78
CA THR A 322 20.90 -1.67 18.69
C THR A 322 21.99 -1.29 17.70
N LEU A 323 21.65 -0.70 16.55
CA LEU A 323 22.63 -0.24 15.56
C LEU A 323 23.58 0.83 16.13
N LEU A 324 23.05 1.79 16.90
CA LEU A 324 23.85 2.78 17.62
C LEU A 324 24.80 2.15 18.62
N GLU A 325 24.33 1.18 19.40
CA GLU A 325 25.13 0.56 20.45
C GLU A 325 26.31 -0.26 19.92
N ILE A 326 26.15 -0.85 18.73
CA ILE A 326 27.20 -1.67 18.10
C ILE A 326 28.09 -0.90 17.12
N ALA A 327 27.72 0.31 16.71
CA ALA A 327 28.42 1.09 15.69
C ALA A 327 29.94 1.18 15.93
N ARG A 328 30.36 1.38 17.19
CA ARG A 328 31.78 1.45 17.61
C ARG A 328 32.58 0.15 17.50
N TYR A 329 31.93 -0.95 17.16
CA TYR A 329 32.56 -2.27 17.02
C TYR A 329 32.52 -2.78 15.57
N LEU A 330 31.99 -1.98 14.64
CA LEU A 330 31.94 -2.33 13.23
C LEU A 330 33.26 -1.94 12.55
N ASP A 331 33.73 -2.79 11.66
CA ASP A 331 34.78 -2.46 10.70
C ASP A 331 34.22 -1.64 9.53
N ASP A 332 35.08 -1.21 8.59
CA ASP A 332 34.68 -0.40 7.43
C ASP A 332 33.53 -1.04 6.61
N GLU A 333 33.58 -2.36 6.43
CA GLU A 333 32.55 -3.10 5.70
C GLU A 333 31.23 -3.10 6.49
N GLY A 334 31.29 -3.33 7.80
CA GLY A 334 30.17 -3.21 8.71
C GLY A 334 29.56 -1.82 8.75
N LEU A 335 30.37 -0.76 8.77
CA LEU A 335 29.89 0.62 8.74
C LEU A 335 29.15 0.91 7.43
N THR A 336 29.66 0.46 6.28
CA THR A 336 28.97 0.60 4.98
C THR A 336 27.60 -0.08 4.98
N GLU A 337 27.52 -1.28 5.54
CA GLU A 337 26.27 -2.03 5.62
C GLU A 337 25.30 -1.42 6.67
N ALA A 338 25.83 -0.86 7.75
CA ALA A 338 25.07 -0.08 8.73
C ALA A 338 24.46 1.20 8.13
N PHE A 339 25.20 1.93 7.29
CA PHE A 339 24.67 3.07 6.53
C PHE A 339 23.51 2.66 5.62
N SER A 340 23.67 1.53 4.92
CA SER A 340 22.62 0.96 4.07
C SER A 340 21.37 0.55 4.86
N LEU A 341 21.55 -0.02 6.05
CA LEU A 341 20.45 -0.38 6.95
C LEU A 341 19.74 0.86 7.51
N ALA A 342 20.49 1.86 7.97
CA ALA A 342 19.95 3.11 8.51
C ALA A 342 19.13 3.89 7.46
N LYS A 343 19.52 3.82 6.18
CA LYS A 343 18.72 4.33 5.05
C LYS A 343 17.35 3.68 4.96
N ILE A 344 17.23 2.36 5.16
CA ILE A 344 15.96 1.62 5.04
C ILE A 344 14.99 2.01 6.16
N LEU A 345 15.50 2.33 7.36
CA LEU A 345 14.66 2.74 8.49
C LEU A 345 13.91 4.06 8.21
N ALA A 346 14.53 4.98 7.44
CA ALA A 346 13.93 6.20 6.84
C ALA A 346 12.89 6.96 7.70
N ASP A 347 13.08 7.02 9.01
CA ASP A 347 12.13 7.58 9.97
C ASP A 347 12.71 8.81 10.68
N ARG A 348 11.99 9.35 11.67
CA ARG A 348 12.41 10.54 12.42
C ARG A 348 13.71 10.36 13.20
N GLY A 349 14.11 9.13 13.51
CA GLY A 349 15.35 8.77 14.23
C GLY A 349 16.55 8.50 13.32
N THR A 350 16.36 8.30 12.01
CA THR A 350 17.44 8.09 11.03
C THR A 350 18.56 9.16 11.07
N PRO A 351 18.30 10.47 11.24
CA PRO A 351 19.35 11.49 11.35
C PRO A 351 20.34 11.24 12.48
N MET A 352 19.86 10.83 13.66
CA MET A 352 20.71 10.60 14.82
C MET A 352 21.68 9.44 14.62
N ILE A 353 21.22 8.39 13.94
CA ILE A 353 22.04 7.19 13.71
C ILE A 353 23.10 7.46 12.66
N LEU A 354 22.71 8.10 11.57
CA LEU A 354 23.64 8.42 10.51
C LEU A 354 24.72 9.42 10.98
N ALA A 355 24.36 10.38 11.84
CA ALA A 355 25.32 11.27 12.47
C ALA A 355 26.29 10.52 13.40
N GLU A 356 25.78 9.60 14.21
CA GLU A 356 26.62 8.81 15.11
C GLU A 356 27.55 7.85 14.35
N LEU A 357 27.06 7.19 13.29
CA LEU A 357 27.88 6.38 12.39
C LEU A 357 28.96 7.23 11.71
N MET A 358 28.63 8.46 11.31
CA MET A 358 29.59 9.41 10.74
C MET A 358 30.62 9.90 11.75
N ARG A 359 30.22 10.12 13.01
CA ARG A 359 31.14 10.45 14.10
C ARG A 359 32.20 9.36 14.26
N PHE A 360 31.80 8.09 14.30
CA PHE A 360 32.74 6.98 14.39
C PHE A 360 33.64 6.88 13.15
N ALA A 361 33.09 7.06 11.95
CA ALA A 361 33.91 7.14 10.73
C ALA A 361 34.81 8.41 10.69
N ALA A 362 34.58 9.40 11.54
CA ALA A 362 35.39 10.61 11.62
C ALA A 362 36.55 10.55 12.62
N GLU A 363 36.51 9.62 13.58
CA GLU A 363 37.45 9.56 14.71
C GLU A 363 38.83 8.98 14.36
N GLU A 364 38.99 8.24 13.25
CA GLU A 364 40.29 7.76 12.79
C GLU A 364 40.71 8.41 11.47
N ASP A 365 41.97 8.85 11.39
CA ASP A 365 42.61 9.44 10.21
C ASP A 365 42.97 8.35 9.17
N ASN A 366 41.98 7.54 8.82
CA ASN A 366 42.08 6.38 7.94
C ASN A 366 41.57 6.75 6.53
N PRO A 367 42.37 6.60 5.46
CA PRO A 367 41.94 6.88 4.08
C PRO A 367 40.67 6.14 3.65
N ARG A 368 40.37 4.97 4.23
CA ARG A 368 39.14 4.22 3.95
C ARG A 368 37.88 4.89 4.50
N HIS A 369 38.01 5.73 5.52
CA HIS A 369 36.89 6.50 6.06
C HIS A 369 36.41 7.59 5.10
N GLN A 370 37.24 8.02 4.16
CA GLN A 370 36.84 8.97 3.11
C GLN A 370 35.75 8.39 2.19
N ASP A 371 35.90 7.11 1.82
CA ASP A 371 34.92 6.39 1.01
C ASP A 371 33.60 6.18 1.77
N LEU A 372 33.70 5.92 3.08
CA LEU A 372 32.53 5.82 3.96
C LEU A 372 31.75 7.13 4.04
N ARG A 373 32.43 8.26 4.28
CA ARG A 373 31.78 9.59 4.32
C ARG A 373 31.11 9.92 2.99
N THR A 374 31.75 9.61 1.87
CA THR A 374 31.17 9.79 0.52
C THR A 374 29.92 8.93 0.31
N THR A 375 29.97 7.67 0.76
CA THR A 375 28.84 6.74 0.71
C THR A 375 27.69 7.23 1.58
N ALA A 376 27.98 7.70 2.79
CA ALA A 376 26.98 8.23 3.71
C ALA A 376 26.27 9.48 3.17
N VAL A 377 27.03 10.45 2.61
CA VAL A 377 26.45 11.63 1.96
C VAL A 377 25.60 11.22 0.75
N SER A 378 26.04 10.25 -0.05
CA SER A 378 25.27 9.74 -1.18
C SER A 378 23.96 9.08 -0.73
N ALA A 379 24.00 8.24 0.30
CA ALA A 379 22.83 7.60 0.89
C ALA A 379 21.83 8.63 1.46
N ALA A 380 22.33 9.69 2.11
CA ALA A 380 21.49 10.77 2.62
C ALA A 380 20.71 11.45 1.49
N PHE A 381 21.32 11.68 0.32
CA PHE A 381 20.63 12.27 -0.84
C PHE A 381 19.56 11.37 -1.46
N GLU A 382 19.62 10.06 -1.25
CA GLU A 382 18.63 9.09 -1.73
C GLU A 382 17.39 8.98 -0.83
N ILE A 383 17.40 9.63 0.33
CA ILE A 383 16.22 9.70 1.21
C ILE A 383 15.11 10.48 0.51
N ILE A 384 13.93 9.86 0.43
CA ILE A 384 12.76 10.37 -0.29
C ILE A 384 12.17 11.59 0.44
N ASP A 385 12.04 11.53 1.77
CA ASP A 385 11.47 12.62 2.55
C ASP A 385 12.47 13.81 2.62
N PRO A 386 12.11 14.99 2.09
CA PRO A 386 13.02 16.14 2.03
C PRO A 386 13.34 16.72 3.42
N VAL A 387 12.47 16.57 4.41
CA VAL A 387 12.69 16.99 5.80
C VAL A 387 13.70 16.07 6.48
N ILE A 388 13.52 14.75 6.35
CA ILE A 388 14.45 13.77 6.92
C ILE A 388 15.82 13.92 6.25
N ARG A 389 15.86 14.02 4.92
CA ARG A 389 17.08 14.23 4.14
C ARG A 389 17.89 15.44 4.61
N ALA A 390 17.25 16.59 4.78
CA ALA A 390 17.92 17.79 5.26
C ALA A 390 18.46 17.63 6.68
N LYS A 391 17.69 17.01 7.59
CA LYS A 391 18.13 16.75 8.96
C LYS A 391 19.34 15.81 9.02
N VAL A 392 19.34 14.76 8.20
CA VAL A 392 20.48 13.83 8.10
C VAL A 392 21.73 14.59 7.64
N LEU A 393 21.65 15.32 6.52
CA LEU A 393 22.79 16.07 5.99
C LEU A 393 23.29 17.13 6.98
N SER A 394 22.37 17.79 7.68
CA SER A 394 22.68 18.79 8.72
C SER A 394 23.44 18.18 9.89
N ALA A 395 23.03 16.99 10.34
CA ALA A 395 23.68 16.28 11.45
C ALA A 395 25.06 15.71 11.07
N MET A 396 25.37 15.62 9.78
CA MET A 396 26.69 15.21 9.29
C MET A 396 27.69 16.35 9.16
N ALA A 397 27.24 17.61 9.20
CA ALA A 397 28.04 18.79 8.82
C ALA A 397 29.43 18.82 9.48
N ASP A 398 29.49 18.56 10.80
CA ASP A 398 30.70 18.60 11.61
C ASP A 398 31.72 17.50 11.27
N TYR A 399 31.30 16.47 10.53
CA TYR A 399 32.10 15.30 10.18
C TYR A 399 32.52 15.27 8.70
N LEU A 400 32.15 16.29 7.92
CA LEU A 400 32.49 16.37 6.50
C LEU A 400 33.77 17.14 6.28
N ASP A 401 34.61 16.62 5.38
CA ASP A 401 35.72 17.38 4.85
C ASP A 401 35.25 18.45 3.85
N ASP A 402 36.20 19.30 3.49
CA ASP A 402 36.03 20.42 2.59
C ASP A 402 35.42 20.06 1.22
N HIS A 403 35.73 18.87 0.70
CA HIS A 403 35.22 18.40 -0.59
C HIS A 403 33.77 17.94 -0.47
N LEU A 404 33.44 17.21 0.60
CA LEU A 404 32.09 16.72 0.86
C LEU A 404 31.12 17.86 1.22
N VAL A 405 31.56 18.86 1.98
CA VAL A 405 30.77 20.08 2.22
C VAL A 405 30.36 20.72 0.88
N LEU A 406 31.32 20.86 -0.04
CA LEU A 406 31.05 21.42 -1.38
C LEU A 406 30.04 20.57 -2.16
N GLN A 407 30.20 19.24 -2.15
CA GLN A 407 29.26 18.33 -2.80
C GLN A 407 27.85 18.43 -2.22
N VAL A 408 27.71 18.54 -0.90
CA VAL A 408 26.41 18.69 -0.22
C VAL A 408 25.73 19.97 -0.70
N LEU A 409 26.44 21.10 -0.68
CA LEU A 409 25.91 22.38 -1.15
C LEU A 409 25.52 22.33 -2.64
N GLN A 410 26.34 21.74 -3.51
CA GLN A 410 26.03 21.60 -4.93
C GLN A 410 24.79 20.75 -5.21
N ARG A 411 24.50 19.75 -4.36
CA ARG A 411 23.34 18.84 -4.50
C ARG A 411 22.12 19.28 -3.69
N ALA A 412 22.26 20.24 -2.77
CA ALA A 412 21.18 20.77 -1.95
C ALA A 412 20.02 21.36 -2.77
N PHE A 413 20.25 21.74 -4.04
CA PHE A 413 19.21 22.11 -5.01
C PHE A 413 18.12 21.05 -5.24
N ARG A 414 18.34 19.79 -4.82
CA ARG A 414 17.36 18.69 -4.89
C ARG A 414 16.42 18.63 -3.68
N ILE A 415 16.56 19.53 -2.71
CA ILE A 415 15.69 19.61 -1.52
C ILE A 415 14.53 20.55 -1.85
N ASP A 416 13.40 19.96 -2.27
CA ASP A 416 12.19 20.69 -2.67
C ASP A 416 11.30 21.07 -1.46
N ASN A 417 11.92 21.58 -0.40
CA ASN A 417 11.22 22.16 0.76
C ASN A 417 12.02 23.37 1.29
N PRO A 418 11.45 24.59 1.28
CA PRO A 418 12.17 25.80 1.69
C PRO A 418 12.69 25.77 3.12
N PHE A 419 11.90 25.30 4.09
CA PHE A 419 12.32 25.22 5.49
C PHE A 419 13.44 24.21 5.70
N SER A 420 13.35 23.04 5.06
CA SER A 420 14.40 22.03 5.09
C SER A 420 15.70 22.53 4.47
N LEU A 421 15.62 23.25 3.35
CA LEU A 421 16.79 23.83 2.70
C LEU A 421 17.42 24.95 3.55
N ALA A 422 16.60 25.81 4.15
CA ALA A 422 17.10 26.86 5.06
C ALA A 422 17.77 26.27 6.30
N HIS A 423 17.19 25.22 6.89
CA HIS A 423 17.79 24.50 8.01
C HIS A 423 19.15 23.90 7.63
N LEU A 424 19.24 23.26 6.46
CA LEU A 424 20.51 22.74 5.96
C LEU A 424 21.55 23.84 5.78
N ILE A 425 21.19 24.96 5.13
CA ILE A 425 22.08 26.11 4.96
C ILE A 425 22.59 26.61 6.31
N ALA A 426 21.71 26.68 7.32
CA ALA A 426 22.08 27.14 8.65
C ALA A 426 23.10 26.22 9.34
N SER A 427 22.93 24.91 9.24
CA SER A 427 23.89 23.94 9.79
C SER A 427 25.26 23.99 9.12
N PHE A 428 25.31 24.36 7.84
CA PHE A 428 26.56 24.47 7.10
C PHE A 428 27.23 25.85 7.18
N ALA A 429 26.58 26.85 7.80
CA ALA A 429 27.09 28.22 7.89
C ALA A 429 28.52 28.33 8.44
N PRO A 430 28.93 27.59 9.51
CA PRO A 430 30.29 27.65 10.03
C PRO A 430 31.37 27.17 9.07
N TYR A 431 31.01 26.39 8.05
CA TYR A 431 31.92 25.74 7.09
C TYR A 431 32.02 26.48 5.75
N LEU A 432 31.40 27.66 5.64
CA LEU A 432 31.36 28.43 4.41
C LEU A 432 32.66 29.24 4.23
N THR A 433 33.52 28.76 3.35
CA THR A 433 34.62 29.54 2.77
C THR A 433 34.11 30.50 1.69
N HIS A 434 34.97 31.38 1.18
CA HIS A 434 34.61 32.33 0.12
C HIS A 434 33.98 31.64 -1.10
N GLU A 435 34.57 30.55 -1.58
CA GLU A 435 34.06 29.78 -2.74
C GLU A 435 32.68 29.15 -2.48
N ARG A 436 32.46 28.66 -1.26
CA ARG A 436 31.19 28.01 -0.87
C ARG A 436 30.06 29.02 -0.71
N MET A 437 30.39 30.25 -0.31
CA MET A 437 29.40 31.31 -0.12
C MET A 437 28.61 31.63 -1.40
N GLU A 438 29.26 31.62 -2.57
CA GLU A 438 28.58 31.84 -3.84
C GLU A 438 27.52 30.77 -4.15
N ILE A 439 27.80 29.51 -3.82
CA ILE A 439 26.83 28.42 -3.96
C ILE A 439 25.71 28.59 -2.93
N THR A 440 26.04 28.94 -1.69
CA THR A 440 25.05 29.19 -0.62
C THR A 440 24.09 30.33 -0.96
N LEU A 441 24.58 31.45 -1.51
CA LEU A 441 23.74 32.56 -1.96
C LEU A 441 22.81 32.15 -3.11
N ARG A 442 23.29 31.32 -4.05
CA ARG A 442 22.45 30.76 -5.12
C ARG A 442 21.38 29.80 -4.59
N LEU A 443 21.68 28.97 -3.60
CA LEU A 443 20.69 28.12 -2.92
C LEU A 443 19.65 28.97 -2.19
N THR A 444 20.11 29.97 -1.44
CA THR A 444 19.27 30.88 -0.64
C THR A 444 18.27 31.62 -1.53
N ARG A 445 18.68 32.04 -2.73
CA ARG A 445 17.80 32.69 -3.72
C ARG A 445 16.57 31.85 -4.14
N ARG A 446 16.59 30.52 -3.98
CA ARG A 446 15.44 29.66 -4.30
C ARG A 446 14.39 29.61 -3.19
N LEU A 447 14.67 30.17 -2.02
CA LEU A 447 13.72 30.20 -0.92
C LEU A 447 12.64 31.23 -1.23
N ASP A 448 11.44 30.74 -1.54
CA ASP A 448 10.24 31.51 -1.84
C ASP A 448 9.38 31.80 -0.60
N ASN A 449 9.91 31.53 0.59
CA ASN A 449 9.26 31.74 1.86
C ASN A 449 10.06 32.70 2.74
N ASP A 450 9.43 33.78 3.19
CA ASP A 450 10.04 34.83 4.02
C ASP A 450 10.75 34.31 5.26
N LEU A 451 10.14 33.37 5.98
CA LEU A 451 10.69 32.85 7.22
C LEU A 451 11.93 31.98 6.94
N ALA A 452 11.85 31.09 5.94
CA ALA A 452 12.97 30.27 5.51
C ALA A 452 14.14 31.13 4.98
N LEU A 453 13.83 32.13 4.16
CA LEU A 453 14.81 33.06 3.61
C LEU A 453 15.51 33.87 4.72
N LYS A 454 14.73 34.37 5.68
CA LYS A 454 15.26 35.03 6.89
C LYS A 454 16.16 34.10 7.69
N GLU A 455 15.77 32.85 7.90
CA GLU A 455 16.54 31.87 8.68
C GLU A 455 17.89 31.60 8.02
N ALA A 456 17.91 31.31 6.73
CA ALA A 456 19.13 31.07 5.96
C ALA A 456 20.07 32.28 5.95
N LEU A 457 19.56 33.47 5.61
CA LEU A 457 20.38 34.69 5.57
C LEU A 457 20.97 35.04 6.94
N SER A 458 20.17 34.88 8.00
CA SER A 458 20.62 35.17 9.36
C SER A 458 21.70 34.20 9.84
N SER A 459 21.69 32.94 9.38
CA SER A 459 22.64 31.94 9.85
C SER A 459 24.04 32.12 9.29
N PHE A 460 24.18 32.51 8.01
CA PHE A 460 25.49 32.73 7.41
C PHE A 460 25.97 34.19 7.45
N GLY A 461 25.14 35.13 7.93
CA GLY A 461 25.49 36.54 8.12
C GLY A 461 26.86 36.77 8.78
N PRO A 462 27.16 36.13 9.93
CA PRO A 462 28.46 36.27 10.61
C PRO A 462 29.68 35.79 9.82
N TYR A 463 29.47 35.02 8.76
CA TYR A 463 30.52 34.40 7.94
C TYR A 463 30.67 35.09 6.57
N LEU A 464 29.90 36.16 6.30
CA LEU A 464 29.99 36.91 5.06
C LEU A 464 31.26 37.77 4.99
N CYS A 465 31.96 37.67 3.86
CA CYS A 465 32.97 38.67 3.49
C CYS A 465 32.30 39.94 2.93
N ALA A 466 33.09 41.01 2.77
CA ALA A 466 32.61 42.28 2.23
C ALA A 466 31.99 42.14 0.84
N ASP A 467 32.55 41.27 -0.01
CA ASP A 467 32.15 41.11 -1.41
C ASP A 467 30.76 40.43 -1.54
N HIS A 468 30.45 39.51 -0.64
CA HIS A 468 29.16 38.77 -0.65
C HIS A 468 28.04 39.49 0.10
N ARG A 469 28.36 40.53 0.90
CA ARG A 469 27.37 41.22 1.74
C ARG A 469 26.31 41.96 0.92
N ALA A 470 26.70 42.54 -0.22
CA ALA A 470 25.77 43.22 -1.13
C ALA A 470 24.72 42.24 -1.69
N ASP A 471 25.16 41.06 -2.12
CA ASP A 471 24.28 40.01 -2.63
C ASP A 471 23.32 39.48 -1.54
N ALA A 472 23.81 39.30 -0.31
CA ALA A 472 22.98 38.87 0.81
C ALA A 472 21.91 39.91 1.18
N LEU A 473 22.27 41.21 1.15
CA LEU A 473 21.31 42.30 1.36
C LEU A 473 20.27 42.36 0.24
N ALA A 474 20.66 42.19 -1.02
CA ALA A 474 19.72 42.11 -2.13
C ALA A 474 18.74 40.93 -1.99
N LEU A 475 19.17 39.80 -1.43
CA LEU A 475 18.26 38.70 -1.10
C LEU A 475 17.34 39.05 0.07
N ALA A 476 17.81 39.79 1.08
CA ALA A 476 16.97 40.23 2.20
C ALA A 476 15.82 41.15 1.76
N GLU A 477 16.01 41.94 0.70
CA GLU A 477 14.96 42.79 0.12
C GLU A 477 13.77 42.00 -0.44
N LEU A 478 13.97 40.72 -0.78
CA LEU A 478 12.91 39.82 -1.25
C LEU A 478 11.93 39.40 -0.14
N ILE A 479 12.29 39.58 1.14
CA ILE A 479 11.42 39.26 2.27
C ILE A 479 10.30 40.29 2.34
N GLU A 480 9.04 39.89 2.15
CA GLU A 480 7.88 40.79 2.14
C GLU A 480 7.56 41.35 3.54
N ASP A 481 7.68 40.53 4.59
CA ASP A 481 7.44 40.94 5.97
C ASP A 481 8.49 41.99 6.45
N PRO A 482 8.09 43.23 6.78
CA PRO A 482 9.02 44.29 7.16
C PRO A 482 9.77 44.04 8.48
N GLN A 483 9.19 43.27 9.40
CA GLN A 483 9.86 42.91 10.66
C GLN A 483 10.93 41.85 10.41
N LEU A 484 10.60 40.80 9.66
CA LEU A 484 11.57 39.77 9.28
C LEU A 484 12.73 40.38 8.48
N ARG A 485 12.44 41.26 7.51
CA ARG A 485 13.45 41.97 6.73
C ARG A 485 14.43 42.73 7.61
N ARG A 486 13.93 43.56 8.54
CA ARG A 486 14.77 44.34 9.47
C ARG A 486 15.64 43.47 10.36
N ILE A 487 15.13 42.33 10.81
CA ILE A 487 15.90 41.37 11.61
C ILE A 487 17.04 40.78 10.76
N THR A 488 16.74 40.38 9.53
CA THR A 488 17.72 39.83 8.59
C THR A 488 18.82 40.84 8.27
N GLU A 489 18.47 42.07 7.87
CA GLU A 489 19.43 43.13 7.54
C GLU A 489 20.40 43.40 8.70
N ARG A 490 19.90 43.42 9.94
CA ARG A 490 20.75 43.57 11.13
C ARG A 490 21.68 42.39 11.34
N ALA A 491 21.24 41.17 11.03
CA ALA A 491 22.07 39.97 11.14
C ALA A 491 23.18 39.95 10.08
N LEU A 492 22.93 40.50 8.88
CA LEU A 492 23.90 40.60 7.78
C LEU A 492 24.95 41.71 7.97
N GLN A 493 24.69 42.66 8.87
CA GLN A 493 25.58 43.78 9.21
C GLN A 493 26.51 43.51 10.40
N ARG A 494 26.21 42.47 11.19
CA ARG A 494 27.07 41.98 12.27
C ARG A 494 28.16 41.10 11.68
#